data_AF-A0A944TUE9-F1
#
_entry.id   AF-A0A944TUE9-F1
#
_cell.length_a   1.000
_cell.length_b   1.000
_cell.length_c   1.000
_cell.angle_alpha   90.00
_cell.angle_beta   90.00
_cell.angle_gamma   90.00
#
_symmetry.space_group_name_H-M   'P 1'
#
loop_
_entity.id
_entity.type
_entity.pdbx_description
1 polymer ?
#
loop_
_entity_poly.entity_id
_entity_poly.type
_entity_poly.pdbx_seq_one_letter_code
_entity_poly.pdbx_strand_id
1 'polypeptide(L)'
;MEVALLLFGLSLCLLILGFILYIFGKWLERYRLLKIQPPPHWIEILKNHFPGFKQLELAKQQEVTTALQIYMAEKDFLGFSGISVTDEMRVLLSMQLIIRTGGKNLFLDRLKEIQIYPSSEVPPLKLRPRAICMGYSLPLYPNNEELARYFN
;
A
#
# COMPACT_ATOMS: atom_id res chain seq x y z
N MET A 1 -22.56 -14.38 42.90
CA MET A 1 -21.49 -13.46 42.44
C MET A 1 -20.36 -14.20 41.73
N GLU A 2 -19.94 -15.38 42.22
CA GLU A 2 -18.88 -16.20 41.59
C GLU A 2 -19.15 -16.58 40.13
N VAL A 3 -20.36 -17.06 39.81
CA VAL A 3 -20.73 -17.42 38.43
C VAL A 3 -20.65 -16.23 37.47
N ALA A 4 -21.00 -15.02 37.93
CA ALA A 4 -20.92 -13.81 37.11
C ALA A 4 -19.46 -13.41 36.79
N LEU A 5 -18.55 -13.58 37.75
CA LEU A 5 -17.11 -13.34 37.55
C LEU A 5 -16.50 -14.34 36.57
N LEU A 6 -16.91 -15.61 36.63
CA LEU A 6 -16.46 -16.64 35.69
C LEU A 6 -16.93 -16.37 34.25
N LEU A 7 -18.19 -15.98 34.08
CA LEU A 7 -18.73 -15.63 32.75
C LEU A 7 -18.05 -14.39 32.17
N PHE A 8 -17.79 -13.37 33.00
CA PHE A 8 -17.07 -12.17 32.57
C PHE A 8 -15.63 -12.48 32.16
N GLY A 9 -14.91 -13.29 32.94
CA GLY A 9 -13.55 -13.74 32.61
C GLY A 9 -13.49 -14.54 31.31
N LEU A 10 -14.44 -15.45 31.09
CA LEU A 10 -14.53 -16.25 29.87
C LEU A 10 -14.83 -15.37 28.64
N SER A 11 -15.73 -14.39 28.78
CA SER A 11 -16.00 -13.40 27.73
C SER A 11 -14.76 -12.59 27.38
N LEU A 12 -13.99 -12.14 28.38
CA LEU A 12 -12.75 -11.39 28.14
C LEU A 12 -11.70 -12.26 27.43
N CYS A 13 -11.54 -13.52 27.86
CA CYS A 13 -10.65 -14.47 27.19
C CYS A 13 -11.02 -14.71 25.73
N LEU A 14 -12.31 -14.86 25.41
CA LEU A 14 -12.76 -15.01 24.03
C LEU A 14 -12.51 -13.76 23.19
N LEU A 15 -12.70 -12.57 23.76
CA LEU A 15 -12.38 -11.31 23.07
C LEU A 15 -10.88 -11.17 22.81
N ILE A 16 -10.03 -11.47 23.79
CA ILE A 16 -8.57 -11.43 23.64
C ILE A 16 -8.13 -12.47 22.61
N LEU A 17 -8.66 -13.68 22.67
CA LEU A 17 -8.35 -14.75 21.70
C LEU A 17 -8.76 -14.32 20.28
N GLY A 18 -9.96 -13.77 20.11
CA GLY A 18 -10.43 -13.26 18.82
C GLY A 18 -9.54 -12.13 18.29
N PHE A 19 -9.10 -11.22 19.17
CA PHE A 19 -8.19 -10.14 18.81
C PHE A 19 -6.80 -10.65 18.38
N ILE A 20 -6.25 -11.63 19.11
CA ILE A 20 -4.99 -12.29 18.77
C ILE A 20 -5.09 -13.00 17.41
N LEU A 21 -6.15 -13.78 17.18
CA LEU A 21 -6.38 -14.47 15.91
C LEU A 21 -6.52 -13.49 14.74
N TYR A 22 -7.20 -12.36 14.95
CA TYR A 22 -7.32 -11.29 13.95
C TYR A 22 -5.96 -10.67 13.58
N ILE A 23 -5.12 -10.34 14.57
CA ILE A 23 -3.77 -9.83 14.32
C ILE A 23 -2.90 -10.88 13.61
N PHE A 24 -2.98 -12.14 14.07
CA PHE A 24 -2.18 -13.23 13.54
C PHE A 24 -2.52 -13.53 12.07
N GLY A 25 -3.80 -13.48 11.70
CA GLY A 25 -4.25 -13.63 10.31
C GLY A 25 -3.63 -12.60 9.37
N LYS A 26 -3.67 -11.32 9.76
CA LYS A 26 -3.03 -10.23 8.99
C LYS A 26 -1.52 -10.39 8.87
N TRP A 27 -0.87 -10.81 9.94
CA TRP A 27 0.57 -11.04 9.94
C TRP A 27 0.96 -12.19 9.00
N LEU A 28 0.19 -13.29 9.02
CA LEU A 28 0.44 -14.45 8.16
C LEU A 28 0.26 -14.12 6.67
N GLU A 29 -0.72 -13.30 6.33
CA GLU A 29 -0.94 -12.83 4.96
C GLU A 29 0.24 -11.99 4.46
N ARG A 30 0.69 -11.01 5.25
CA ARG A 30 1.92 -10.24 4.97
C ARG A 30 3.14 -11.17 4.81
N TYR A 31 3.29 -12.16 5.69
CA TYR A 31 4.40 -13.10 5.63
C TYR A 31 4.38 -13.98 4.38
N ARG A 32 3.20 -14.35 3.86
CA ARG A 32 3.08 -15.07 2.59
C ARG A 32 3.48 -14.19 1.41
N LEU A 33 3.08 -12.93 1.41
CA LEU A 33 3.44 -11.96 0.37
C LEU A 33 4.95 -11.73 0.31
N LEU A 34 5.61 -11.66 1.47
CA LEU A 34 7.08 -11.56 1.57
C LEU A 34 7.83 -12.77 0.98
N LYS A 35 7.19 -13.93 0.87
CA LYS A 35 7.80 -15.13 0.27
C LYS A 35 7.69 -15.17 -1.25
N ILE A 36 6.78 -14.39 -1.82
CA ILE A 36 6.61 -14.28 -3.27
C ILE A 36 7.65 -13.27 -3.76
N GLN A 37 8.41 -13.59 -4.79
CA GLN A 37 9.31 -12.60 -5.38
C GLN A 37 8.49 -11.60 -6.20
N PRO A 38 8.77 -10.28 -6.08
CA PRO A 38 8.13 -9.29 -6.93
C PRO A 38 8.49 -9.55 -8.40
N PRO A 39 7.56 -9.36 -9.33
CA PRO A 39 7.85 -9.53 -10.75
C PRO A 39 9.01 -8.65 -11.23
N PRO A 40 9.92 -9.15 -12.08
CA PRO A 40 11.12 -8.42 -12.50
C PRO A 40 10.79 -7.14 -13.29
N HIS A 41 9.67 -7.10 -14.02
CA HIS A 41 9.26 -5.92 -14.78
C HIS A 41 8.95 -4.72 -13.89
N TRP A 42 8.60 -4.91 -12.62
CA TRP A 42 8.40 -3.81 -11.68
C TRP A 42 9.68 -3.00 -11.47
N ILE A 43 10.83 -3.68 -11.41
CA ILE A 43 12.13 -3.04 -11.25
C ILE A 43 12.42 -2.16 -12.48
N GLU A 44 12.07 -2.63 -13.69
CA GLU A 44 12.24 -1.85 -14.93
C GLU A 44 11.36 -0.60 -14.93
N ILE A 45 10.08 -0.73 -14.55
CA ILE A 45 9.16 0.40 -14.39
C ILE A 45 9.74 1.42 -13.38
N LEU A 46 10.18 0.96 -12.21
CA LEU A 46 10.76 1.85 -11.20
C LEU A 46 12.02 2.55 -11.71
N LYS A 47 12.91 1.82 -12.40
CA LYS A 47 14.13 2.36 -13.00
C LYS A 47 13.85 3.41 -14.08
N ASN A 48 12.78 3.24 -14.84
CA ASN A 48 12.41 4.14 -15.93
C ASN A 48 11.77 5.43 -15.41
N HIS A 49 10.93 5.33 -14.38
CA HIS A 49 10.13 6.47 -13.90
C HIS A 49 10.70 7.16 -12.65
N PHE A 50 11.56 6.47 -11.87
CA PHE A 50 12.17 7.02 -10.66
C PHE A 50 13.71 6.93 -10.76
N PRO A 51 14.39 7.94 -11.36
CA PRO A 51 15.85 7.94 -11.50
C PRO A 51 16.59 7.78 -10.17
N GLY A 52 16.04 8.33 -9.07
CA GLY A 52 16.59 8.16 -7.72
C GLY A 52 16.64 6.69 -7.26
N PHE A 53 15.71 5.84 -7.73
CA PHE A 53 15.72 4.40 -7.41
C PHE A 53 16.97 3.70 -7.97
N LYS A 54 17.48 4.13 -9.14
CA LYS A 54 18.73 3.60 -9.73
C LYS A 54 19.96 3.92 -8.89
N GLN A 55 19.93 5.00 -8.11
CA GLN A 55 21.06 5.49 -7.32
C GLN A 55 21.14 4.84 -5.94
N LEU A 56 20.09 4.13 -5.51
CA LEU A 56 20.05 3.44 -4.23
C LEU A 56 20.93 2.19 -4.23
N GLU A 57 21.48 1.86 -3.06
CA GLU A 57 22.13 0.58 -2.82
C GLU A 57 21.16 -0.60 -3.02
N LEU A 58 21.69 -1.76 -3.44
CA LEU A 58 20.89 -2.95 -3.73
C LEU A 58 19.99 -3.38 -2.55
N ALA A 59 20.49 -3.30 -1.33
CA ALA A 59 19.71 -3.62 -0.13
C ALA A 59 18.49 -2.70 0.01
N LYS A 60 18.66 -1.40 -0.27
CA LYS A 60 17.59 -0.41 -0.19
C LYS A 60 16.59 -0.57 -1.34
N GLN A 61 17.06 -0.87 -2.56
CA GLN A 61 16.18 -1.21 -3.68
C GLN A 61 15.29 -2.42 -3.34
N GLN A 62 15.85 -3.44 -2.68
CA GLN A 62 15.11 -4.61 -2.25
C GLN A 62 14.09 -4.30 -1.16
N GLU A 63 14.44 -3.45 -0.18
CA GLU A 63 13.52 -2.97 0.86
C GLU A 63 12.30 -2.27 0.25
N VAL A 64 12.54 -1.37 -0.70
CA VAL A 64 11.49 -0.63 -1.41
C VAL A 64 10.60 -1.55 -2.21
N THR A 65 11.20 -2.47 -2.98
CA THR A 65 10.43 -3.38 -3.84
C THR A 65 9.57 -4.31 -2.98
N THR A 66 10.07 -4.72 -1.82
CA THR A 66 9.32 -5.52 -0.84
C THR A 66 8.16 -4.73 -0.23
N ALA A 67 8.40 -3.48 0.16
CA ALA A 67 7.36 -2.60 0.68
C ALA A 67 6.27 -2.34 -0.37
N LEU A 68 6.67 -2.11 -1.63
CA LEU A 68 5.78 -1.96 -2.77
C LEU A 68 4.89 -3.19 -2.96
N GLN A 69 5.45 -4.39 -2.87
CA GLN A 69 4.72 -5.63 -3.02
C GLN A 69 3.64 -5.81 -1.95
N ILE A 70 3.99 -5.58 -0.68
CA ILE A 70 3.01 -5.60 0.42
C ILE A 70 1.92 -4.56 0.14
N TYR A 71 2.33 -3.35 -0.23
CA TYR A 71 1.41 -2.24 -0.47
C TYR A 71 0.40 -2.54 -1.59
N MET A 72 0.86 -3.13 -2.69
CA MET A 72 0.03 -3.52 -3.82
C MET A 72 -0.93 -4.67 -3.53
N ALA A 73 -0.55 -5.56 -2.62
CA ALA A 73 -1.39 -6.68 -2.20
C ALA A 73 -2.45 -6.27 -1.18
N GLU A 74 -2.17 -5.25 -0.36
CA GLU A 74 -3.13 -4.73 0.62
C GLU A 74 -4.18 -3.78 0.04
N LYS A 75 -4.00 -3.31 -1.20
CA LYS A 75 -4.86 -2.29 -1.81
C LYS A 75 -5.47 -2.75 -3.12
N ASP A 76 -6.75 -2.40 -3.25
CA ASP A 76 -7.50 -2.58 -4.46
C ASP A 76 -7.31 -1.36 -5.37
N PHE A 77 -6.95 -1.61 -6.63
CA PHE A 77 -6.82 -0.58 -7.66
C PHE A 77 -8.01 -0.68 -8.59
N LEU A 78 -8.85 0.36 -8.60
CA LEU A 78 -10.07 0.38 -9.38
C LEU A 78 -10.00 1.48 -10.42
N GLY A 79 -10.14 1.10 -11.69
CA GLY A 79 -10.25 2.04 -12.81
C GLY A 79 -11.69 2.50 -12.94
N PHE A 80 -11.88 3.81 -13.01
CA PHE A 80 -13.17 4.44 -13.26
C PHE A 80 -13.21 5.03 -14.67
N SER A 81 -14.43 5.34 -15.15
CA SER A 81 -14.67 5.88 -16.50
C SER A 81 -14.09 5.03 -17.64
N GLY A 82 -14.11 3.70 -17.48
CA GLY A 82 -13.65 2.76 -18.52
C GLY A 82 -12.12 2.58 -18.60
N ILE A 83 -11.35 3.12 -17.65
CA ILE A 83 -9.91 2.87 -17.57
C ILE A 83 -9.64 1.42 -17.16
N SER A 84 -8.85 0.72 -17.98
CA SER A 84 -8.25 -0.55 -17.58
C SER A 84 -6.98 -0.28 -16.78
N VAL A 85 -6.96 -0.71 -15.52
CA VAL A 85 -5.79 -0.55 -14.63
C VAL A 85 -4.69 -1.50 -15.09
N THR A 86 -3.57 -0.94 -15.54
CA THR A 86 -2.38 -1.73 -15.91
C THR A 86 -1.48 -1.95 -14.70
N ASP A 87 -0.64 -2.98 -14.78
CA ASP A 87 0.30 -3.31 -13.71
C ASP A 87 1.33 -2.17 -13.50
N GLU A 88 1.73 -1.49 -14.57
CA GLU A 88 2.57 -0.29 -14.52
C GLU A 88 1.91 0.83 -13.71
N MET A 89 0.62 1.12 -13.95
CA MET A 89 -0.11 2.13 -13.18
C MET A 89 -0.09 1.79 -11.68
N ARG A 90 -0.31 0.52 -11.33
CA ARG A 90 -0.31 0.08 -9.94
C ARG A 90 1.04 0.30 -9.27
N VAL A 91 2.14 -0.04 -9.96
CA VAL A 91 3.51 0.17 -9.47
C VAL A 91 3.80 1.65 -9.23
N LEU A 92 3.53 2.50 -10.22
CA LEU A 92 3.83 3.93 -10.15
C LEU A 92 3.02 4.63 -9.05
N LEU A 93 1.72 4.37 -8.97
CA LEU A 93 0.84 4.95 -7.96
C LEU A 93 1.20 4.48 -6.54
N SER A 94 1.54 3.20 -6.39
CA SER A 94 1.99 2.65 -5.11
C SER A 94 3.27 3.31 -4.64
N MET A 95 4.27 3.41 -5.52
CA MET A 95 5.55 4.05 -5.22
C MET A 95 5.33 5.51 -4.80
N GLN A 96 4.48 6.25 -5.52
CA GLN A 96 4.20 7.64 -5.19
C GLN A 96 3.52 7.81 -3.82
N LEU A 97 2.61 6.91 -3.45
CA LEU A 97 1.98 6.94 -2.13
C LEU A 97 2.98 6.61 -1.02
N ILE A 98 3.89 5.67 -1.25
CA ILE A 98 4.98 5.34 -0.31
C ILE A 98 5.84 6.58 -0.05
N ILE A 99 6.27 7.28 -1.11
CA ILE A 99 7.07 8.51 -0.98
C ILE A 99 6.25 9.59 -0.24
N ARG A 100 5.00 9.85 -0.65
CA ARG A 100 4.18 10.92 -0.05
C ARG A 100 3.86 10.69 1.42
N THR A 101 3.74 9.44 1.84
CA THR A 101 3.53 9.09 3.26
C THR A 101 4.83 8.93 4.04
N GLY A 102 5.99 9.10 3.39
CA GLY A 102 7.30 8.87 3.99
C GLY A 102 7.41 7.45 4.58
N GLY A 103 6.84 6.45 3.91
CA GLY A 103 6.86 5.06 4.36
C GLY A 103 6.05 4.73 5.60
N LYS A 104 5.34 5.70 6.18
CA LYS A 104 4.60 5.47 7.41
C LYS A 104 3.31 4.72 7.08
N ASN A 105 3.29 3.43 7.40
CA ASN A 105 2.13 2.54 7.20
C ASN A 105 0.84 3.05 7.87
N LEU A 106 0.93 3.86 8.93
CA LEU A 106 -0.23 4.33 9.70
C LEU A 106 -1.31 5.07 8.87
N PHE A 107 -0.90 5.84 7.86
CA PHE A 107 -1.84 6.53 6.96
C PHE A 107 -2.40 5.60 5.87
N LEU A 108 -1.66 4.55 5.56
CA LEU A 108 -1.90 3.66 4.43
C LEU A 108 -2.64 2.38 4.83
N ASP A 109 -2.56 1.96 6.09
CA ASP A 109 -3.31 0.83 6.65
C ASP A 109 -4.83 1.09 6.65
N ARG A 110 -5.23 2.37 6.69
CA ARG A 110 -6.63 2.79 6.61
C ARG A 110 -7.10 2.94 5.17
N LEU A 111 -6.20 3.08 4.21
CA LEU A 111 -6.52 3.20 2.78
C LEU A 111 -6.68 1.81 2.19
N LYS A 112 -7.88 1.47 1.70
CA LYS A 112 -8.13 0.15 1.09
C LYS A 112 -8.25 0.22 -0.42
N GLU A 113 -8.71 1.34 -0.94
CA GLU A 113 -9.10 1.48 -2.34
C GLU A 113 -8.38 2.69 -2.97
N ILE A 114 -7.73 2.46 -4.10
CA ILE A 114 -7.13 3.51 -4.94
C ILE A 114 -7.97 3.58 -6.21
N GLN A 115 -8.71 4.68 -6.36
CA GLN A 115 -9.55 4.92 -7.52
C GLN A 115 -8.79 5.76 -8.55
N ILE A 116 -8.68 5.23 -9.76
CA ILE A 116 -7.91 5.82 -10.85
C ILE A 116 -8.89 6.42 -11.86
N TYR A 117 -8.71 7.71 -12.17
CA TYR A 117 -9.56 8.46 -13.09
C TYR A 117 -8.73 9.03 -14.25
N PRO A 118 -9.32 9.24 -15.43
CA PRO A 118 -8.66 10.01 -16.49
C PRO A 118 -8.42 11.42 -15.97
N SER A 119 -7.24 12.01 -16.18
CA SER A 119 -7.00 13.39 -15.72
C SER A 119 -7.85 14.45 -16.43
N SER A 120 -8.38 14.11 -17.61
CA SER A 120 -9.38 14.92 -18.30
C SER A 120 -10.72 14.98 -17.59
N GLU A 121 -10.94 14.17 -16.55
CA GLU A 121 -12.21 14.07 -15.84
C GLU A 121 -12.07 14.43 -14.36
N VAL A 122 -13.06 15.17 -13.85
CA VAL A 122 -13.13 15.53 -12.43
C VAL A 122 -13.62 14.32 -11.64
N PRO A 123 -12.90 13.87 -10.59
CA PRO A 123 -13.34 12.74 -9.78
C PRO A 123 -14.69 13.04 -9.11
N PRO A 124 -15.55 12.02 -8.90
CA PRO A 124 -16.84 12.22 -8.26
C PRO A 124 -16.66 12.75 -6.82
N LEU A 125 -17.44 13.77 -6.47
CA LEU A 125 -17.41 14.47 -5.18
C LEU A 125 -17.68 13.56 -3.95
N LYS A 126 -18.11 12.31 -4.17
CA LYS A 126 -18.46 11.35 -3.11
C LYS A 126 -17.51 10.16 -3.13
N LEU A 127 -16.38 10.29 -2.44
CA LEU A 127 -15.45 9.20 -2.20
C LEU A 127 -16.02 8.19 -1.20
N ARG A 128 -15.72 6.91 -1.39
CA ARG A 128 -15.98 5.90 -0.36
C ARG A 128 -15.13 6.21 0.88
N PRO A 129 -15.64 5.98 2.11
CA PRO A 129 -14.81 6.09 3.30
C PRO A 129 -13.66 5.07 3.15
N ARG A 130 -12.41 5.57 3.12
CA ARG A 130 -11.15 4.80 2.86
C ARG A 130 -10.74 4.62 1.40
N ALA A 131 -11.17 5.52 0.50
CA ALA A 131 -10.68 5.60 -0.87
C ALA A 131 -9.91 6.91 -1.14
N ILE A 132 -8.89 6.86 -2.01
CA ILE A 132 -8.21 8.04 -2.57
C ILE A 132 -8.38 8.02 -4.08
N CYS A 133 -8.66 9.19 -4.67
CA CYS A 133 -8.63 9.39 -6.11
C CYS A 133 -7.26 9.86 -6.58
N MET A 134 -6.78 9.27 -7.68
CA MET A 134 -5.63 9.78 -8.43
C MET A 134 -6.00 9.94 -9.90
N GLY A 135 -5.84 11.16 -10.41
CA GLY A 135 -6.01 11.48 -11.83
C GLY A 135 -4.80 11.03 -12.63
N TYR A 136 -5.03 10.33 -13.73
CA TYR A 136 -4.02 9.85 -14.65
C TYR A 136 -3.77 10.90 -15.74
N SER A 137 -2.94 11.89 -15.43
CA SER A 137 -2.10 12.62 -16.38
C SER A 137 -0.73 12.64 -15.73
N LEU A 138 0.19 11.81 -16.20
CA LEU A 138 1.60 11.95 -15.84
C LEU A 138 2.07 13.36 -16.27
N PRO A 139 2.77 14.08 -15.40
CA PRO A 139 4.05 13.64 -14.87
C PRO A 139 4.08 13.58 -13.34
N LEU A 140 4.51 12.46 -12.76
CA LEU A 140 4.44 12.26 -11.30
C LEU A 140 5.83 12.00 -10.70
N TYR A 141 6.66 13.05 -10.68
CA TYR A 141 7.52 13.55 -9.60
C TYR A 141 8.59 14.49 -10.20
N PRO A 142 8.65 15.79 -9.85
CA PRO A 142 9.83 16.58 -10.03
C PRO A 142 10.69 16.47 -8.77
N ASN A 143 11.97 16.19 -8.95
CA ASN A 143 13.06 16.36 -8.00
C ASN A 143 13.52 15.11 -7.22
N ASN A 144 14.76 14.75 -7.50
CA ASN A 144 15.46 13.53 -7.09
C ASN A 144 15.81 13.54 -5.58
N GLU A 145 15.71 14.70 -4.95
CA GLU A 145 16.12 14.96 -3.57
C GLU A 145 15.19 14.34 -2.53
N GLU A 146 13.88 14.20 -2.79
CA GLU A 146 12.95 13.61 -1.81
C GLU A 146 13.09 12.09 -1.69
N LEU A 147 13.42 11.40 -2.80
CA LEU A 147 13.80 9.99 -2.77
C LEU A 147 15.08 9.80 -1.94
N ALA A 148 16.09 10.65 -2.14
CA ALA A 148 17.32 10.61 -1.36
C ALA A 148 17.07 10.92 0.13
N ARG A 149 16.17 11.86 0.45
CA ARG A 149 15.77 12.20 1.83
C ARG A 149 14.96 11.13 2.53
N TYR A 150 14.32 10.23 1.79
CA TYR A 150 13.53 9.14 2.33
C TYR A 150 14.39 7.88 2.58
N PHE A 151 15.51 7.74 1.87
CA PHE A 151 16.37 6.57 1.94
C PHE A 151 17.73 6.78 2.63
N ASN A 152 18.13 8.03 2.90
CA ASN A 152 19.17 8.42 3.87
C ASN A 152 18.57 8.66 5.25
#